data_AF-A0A1I0V2W1-F1
#
_entry.id   AF-A0A1I0V2W1-F1
#
_cell.length_a   1.000
_cell.length_b   1.000
_cell.length_c   1.000
_cell.angle_alpha   90.00
_cell.angle_beta   90.00
_cell.angle_gamma   90.00
#
_symmetry.space_group_name_H-M   'P 1'
#
loop_
_entity.id
_entity.type
_entity.pdbx_description
1 polymer ?
#
loop_
_entity_poly.entity_id
_entity_poly.type
_entity_poly.pdbx_seq_one_letter_code
_entity_poly.pdbx_strand_id
1 'polypeptide(L)'
;MPSAVILLHNANQLKDDDRNRFLACLSAGELLRYQRFLRPLRQSEFLLGRILLRFAVARLAGIAPDAVCVTERKNRAPLVQLPAANATNTTPAHFSLSHSRGWVACAVSGDTALGLDIETLDAERDVEAIGRAAFSEAESNWLSSRPAGDKVADFYTMWSSKEALFKLMSAQERATPSLEQVAVGVRLRSGPDWHARTWSTQGLAMTLCSRDRLQSVARICLHGDTPSAWSQQLGSH
;
A
#
# COMPACT_ATOMS: atom_id res chain seq x y z
N MET A 1 19.08 -11.59 0.98
CA MET A 1 18.88 -10.12 1.11
C MET A 1 17.40 -9.85 1.01
N PRO A 2 16.86 -8.87 1.75
CA PRO A 2 15.42 -8.70 1.86
C PRO A 2 14.81 -8.34 0.50
N SER A 3 13.66 -8.93 0.20
CA SER A 3 12.89 -8.65 -1.01
C SER A 3 11.44 -8.31 -0.65
N ALA A 4 10.76 -7.63 -1.56
CA ALA A 4 9.35 -7.31 -1.39
C ALA A 4 8.57 -7.56 -2.68
N VAL A 5 7.28 -7.87 -2.52
CA VAL A 5 6.32 -7.98 -3.61
C VAL A 5 5.23 -6.93 -3.37
N ILE A 6 4.88 -6.17 -4.40
CA ILE A 6 3.72 -5.29 -4.42
C ILE A 6 2.71 -5.89 -5.40
N LEU A 7 1.55 -6.28 -4.89
CA LEU A 7 0.40 -6.71 -5.69
C LEU A 7 -0.55 -5.52 -5.85
N LEU A 8 -0.96 -5.24 -7.08
CA LEU A 8 -1.91 -4.17 -7.41
C LEU A 8 -3.13 -4.75 -8.12
N HIS A 9 -4.31 -4.23 -7.84
CA HIS A 9 -5.53 -4.56 -8.56
C HIS A 9 -6.49 -3.36 -8.57
N ASN A 10 -7.31 -3.24 -9.61
CA ASN A 10 -8.32 -2.19 -9.71
C ASN A 10 -9.69 -2.69 -9.20
N ALA A 11 -10.22 -2.05 -8.16
CA ALA A 11 -11.51 -2.37 -7.54
C ALA A 11 -12.72 -2.14 -8.46
N ASN A 12 -12.57 -1.33 -9.51
CA ASN A 12 -13.62 -1.13 -10.52
C ASN A 12 -13.80 -2.34 -11.44
N GLN A 13 -12.86 -3.29 -11.43
CA GLN A 13 -12.95 -4.51 -12.22
C GLN A 13 -13.69 -5.64 -11.47
N LEU A 14 -14.05 -5.45 -10.20
CA LEU A 14 -14.77 -6.45 -9.42
C LEU A 14 -16.21 -6.62 -9.89
N LYS A 15 -16.56 -7.82 -10.32
CA LYS A 15 -17.93 -8.23 -10.62
C LYS A 15 -18.71 -8.54 -9.33
N ASP A 16 -20.03 -8.53 -9.42
CA ASP A 16 -20.90 -8.73 -8.26
C ASP A 16 -20.81 -10.13 -7.66
N ASP A 17 -20.67 -11.17 -8.49
CA ASP A 17 -20.47 -12.54 -8.01
C ASP A 17 -19.18 -12.67 -7.18
N ASP A 18 -18.11 -12.03 -7.62
CA ASP A 18 -16.82 -12.04 -6.90
C ASP A 18 -16.88 -11.18 -5.64
N ARG A 19 -17.62 -10.07 -5.67
CA ARG A 19 -17.91 -9.28 -4.47
C ARG A 19 -18.58 -10.12 -3.39
N ASN A 20 -19.60 -10.91 -3.73
CA ASN A 20 -20.29 -11.77 -2.77
C ASN A 20 -19.37 -12.84 -2.18
N ARG A 21 -18.53 -13.47 -3.01
CA ARG A 21 -17.51 -14.43 -2.57
C ARG A 21 -16.49 -13.78 -1.63
N PHE A 22 -16.02 -12.58 -1.96
CA PHE A 22 -15.07 -11.84 -1.13
C PHE A 22 -15.68 -11.39 0.20
N LEU A 23 -16.95 -11.00 0.21
CA LEU A 23 -17.67 -10.67 1.45
C LEU A 23 -17.75 -11.87 2.39
N ALA A 24 -17.92 -13.08 1.86
CA ALA A 24 -17.93 -14.31 2.65
C ALA A 24 -16.57 -14.62 3.30
N CYS A 25 -15.47 -14.03 2.82
CA CYS A 25 -14.13 -14.19 3.41
C CYS A 25 -13.84 -13.22 4.58
N LEU A 26 -14.67 -12.18 4.76
CA LEU A 26 -14.46 -11.19 5.82
C LEU A 26 -14.85 -11.76 7.18
N SER A 27 -14.05 -11.46 8.20
CA SER A 27 -14.47 -11.63 9.60
C SER A 27 -15.63 -10.68 9.93
N ALA A 28 -16.34 -10.95 11.03
CA ALA A 28 -17.40 -10.06 11.52
C ALA A 28 -16.90 -8.62 11.73
N GLY A 29 -15.69 -8.44 12.26
CA GLY A 29 -15.10 -7.11 12.47
C GLY A 29 -14.79 -6.38 11.16
N GLU A 30 -14.30 -7.09 10.14
CA GLU A 30 -14.08 -6.54 8.81
C GLU A 30 -15.40 -6.20 8.11
N LEU A 31 -16.42 -7.06 8.24
CA LEU A 31 -17.74 -6.82 7.66
C LEU A 31 -18.40 -5.58 8.26
N LEU A 32 -18.32 -5.41 9.59
CA LEU A 32 -18.79 -4.19 10.26
C LEU A 32 -18.06 -2.95 9.76
N ARG A 33 -16.74 -3.02 9.53
CA ARG A 33 -15.98 -1.89 8.97
C ARG A 33 -16.37 -1.62 7.51
N TYR A 34 -16.54 -2.66 6.70
CA TYR A 34 -16.99 -2.56 5.31
C TYR A 34 -18.33 -1.83 5.20
N GLN A 35 -19.31 -2.20 6.04
CA GLN A 35 -20.65 -1.61 6.03
C GLN A 35 -20.69 -0.13 6.43
N ARG A 36 -19.65 0.39 7.11
CA ARG A 36 -19.57 1.80 7.52
C ARG A 36 -19.17 2.75 6.39
N PHE A 37 -18.61 2.25 5.28
CA PHE A 37 -18.26 3.11 4.16
C PHE A 37 -19.51 3.51 3.39
N LEU A 38 -19.74 4.83 3.26
CA LEU A 38 -20.90 5.37 2.54
C LEU A 38 -20.72 5.37 1.02
N ARG A 39 -19.47 5.44 0.54
CA ARG A 39 -19.16 5.49 -0.90
C ARG A 39 -18.92 4.08 -1.43
N PRO A 40 -19.64 3.63 -2.47
CA PRO A 40 -19.46 2.28 -3.03
C PRO A 40 -18.03 1.96 -3.45
N LEU A 41 -17.31 2.93 -4.03
CA LEU A 41 -15.91 2.74 -4.40
C LEU A 41 -15.02 2.45 -3.17
N ARG A 42 -15.25 3.14 -2.05
CA ARG A 42 -14.50 2.90 -0.79
C ARG A 42 -14.79 1.52 -0.22
N GLN A 43 -16.04 1.06 -0.33
CA GLN A 43 -16.41 -0.31 0.03
C GLN A 43 -15.64 -1.33 -0.82
N SER A 44 -15.61 -1.16 -2.14
CA SER A 44 -14.87 -2.05 -3.05
C SER A 44 -13.37 -2.02 -2.80
N GLU A 45 -12.77 -0.84 -2.59
CA GLU A 45 -11.34 -0.70 -2.27
C GLU A 45 -10.99 -1.40 -0.95
N PHE A 46 -11.83 -1.24 0.08
CA PHE A 46 -11.62 -1.90 1.37
C PHE A 46 -11.71 -3.43 1.24
N LEU A 47 -12.76 -3.92 0.58
CA LEU A 47 -12.97 -5.35 0.36
C LEU A 47 -11.77 -5.95 -0.38
N LEU A 48 -11.39 -5.36 -1.53
CA LEU A 48 -10.26 -5.81 -2.31
C LEU A 48 -8.95 -5.77 -1.50
N GLY A 49 -8.74 -4.73 -0.70
CA GLY A 49 -7.56 -4.63 0.16
C GLY A 49 -7.43 -5.77 1.16
N ARG A 50 -8.55 -6.28 1.69
CA ARG A 50 -8.57 -7.43 2.62
C ARG A 50 -8.33 -8.75 1.92
N ILE A 51 -8.81 -8.90 0.69
CA ILE A 51 -8.56 -10.10 -0.12
C ILE A 51 -7.11 -10.12 -0.61
N LEU A 52 -6.58 -8.99 -1.11
CA LEU A 52 -5.17 -8.86 -1.49
C LEU A 52 -4.23 -9.11 -0.30
N LEU A 53 -4.58 -8.61 0.89
CA LEU A 53 -3.80 -8.87 2.11
C LEU A 53 -3.70 -10.37 2.42
N ARG A 54 -4.86 -11.06 2.49
CA ARG A 54 -4.90 -12.51 2.72
C ARG A 54 -4.10 -13.26 1.66
N PHE A 55 -4.31 -12.93 0.39
CA PHE A 55 -3.61 -13.56 -0.72
C PHE A 55 -2.09 -13.36 -0.66
N ALA A 56 -1.63 -12.12 -0.45
CA ALA A 56 -0.21 -11.78 -0.37
C ALA A 56 0.48 -12.48 0.79
N VAL A 57 -0.12 -12.44 1.98
CA VAL A 57 0.43 -13.07 3.19
C VAL A 57 0.40 -14.60 3.07
N ALA A 58 -0.70 -15.17 2.58
CA ALA A 58 -0.82 -16.62 2.40
C ALA A 58 0.21 -17.16 1.41
N ARG A 59 0.43 -16.44 0.31
CA ARG A 59 1.48 -16.79 -0.66
C ARG A 59 2.87 -16.71 -0.03
N LEU A 60 3.17 -15.66 0.73
CA LEU A 60 4.46 -15.54 1.42
C LEU A 60 4.68 -16.67 2.43
N ALA A 61 3.62 -17.09 3.14
CA ALA A 61 3.68 -18.12 4.17
C ALA A 61 3.50 -19.56 3.64
N GLY A 62 3.20 -19.74 2.34
CA GLY A 62 2.95 -21.07 1.75
C GLY A 62 1.67 -21.74 2.26
N ILE A 63 0.62 -20.96 2.57
CA ILE A 63 -0.66 -21.46 3.11
C ILE A 63 -1.84 -21.04 2.24
N ALA A 64 -3.03 -21.55 2.57
CA ALA A 64 -4.27 -21.14 1.92
C ALA A 64 -4.72 -19.73 2.41
N PRO A 65 -5.30 -18.88 1.54
CA PRO A 65 -5.75 -17.53 1.92
C PRO A 65 -6.80 -17.46 3.03
N ASP A 66 -7.65 -18.48 3.16
CA ASP A 66 -8.66 -18.62 4.19
C ASP A 66 -8.08 -18.94 5.58
N ALA A 67 -6.85 -19.47 5.63
CA ALA A 67 -6.12 -19.69 6.88
C ALA A 67 -5.49 -18.41 7.46
N VAL A 68 -5.53 -17.28 6.74
CA VAL A 68 -5.01 -15.99 7.22
C VAL A 68 -6.09 -15.25 8.01
N CYS A 69 -5.90 -15.17 9.32
CA CYS A 69 -6.80 -14.43 10.21
C CYS A 69 -6.44 -12.93 10.21
N VAL A 70 -7.43 -12.07 9.94
CA VAL A 70 -7.28 -10.62 9.92
C VAL A 70 -8.18 -9.99 10.97
N THR A 71 -7.59 -9.19 11.86
CA THR A 71 -8.32 -8.49 12.93
C THR A 71 -8.19 -6.98 12.75
N GLU A 72 -9.33 -6.29 12.67
CA GLU A 72 -9.39 -4.84 12.57
C GLU A 72 -8.91 -4.15 13.86
N ARG A 73 -8.14 -3.07 13.69
CA ARG A 73 -7.65 -2.25 14.80
C ARG A 73 -8.01 -0.79 14.56
N LYS A 74 -8.42 -0.09 15.62
CA LYS A 74 -8.73 1.34 15.56
C LYS A 74 -7.44 2.13 15.30
N ASN A 75 -7.45 2.99 14.28
CA ASN A 75 -6.35 3.90 13.92
C ASN A 75 -5.00 3.20 13.69
N ARG A 76 -4.99 1.92 13.33
CA ARG A 76 -3.78 1.13 13.05
C ARG A 76 -4.01 0.22 11.86
N ALA A 77 -2.94 -0.26 11.25
CA ALA A 77 -3.02 -1.36 10.29
C ALA A 77 -3.74 -2.57 10.92
N PRO A 78 -4.43 -3.43 10.16
CA PRO A 78 -4.99 -4.66 10.73
C PRO A 78 -3.90 -5.53 11.36
N LEU A 79 -4.26 -6.41 12.28
CA LEU A 79 -3.38 -7.47 12.75
C LEU A 79 -3.59 -8.70 11.88
N VAL A 80 -2.50 -9.37 11.49
CA VAL A 80 -2.54 -10.62 10.74
C VAL A 80 -1.96 -11.74 11.59
N GLN A 81 -2.68 -12.86 11.68
CA GLN A 81 -2.27 -14.05 12.44
C GLN A 81 -2.27 -15.27 11.52
N LEU A 82 -1.21 -16.06 11.62
CA LEU A 82 -1.03 -17.31 10.89
C LEU A 82 -1.26 -18.52 11.81
N PRO A 83 -1.67 -19.69 11.29
CA PRO A 83 -1.86 -20.90 12.09
C PRO A 83 -0.56 -21.38 12.77
N ALA A 84 -0.69 -21.88 14.01
CA ALA A 84 0.44 -22.29 14.85
C ALA A 84 1.32 -23.41 14.27
N ALA A 85 0.76 -24.31 13.45
CA ALA A 85 1.53 -25.37 12.77
C ALA A 85 2.59 -24.81 11.80
N ASN A 86 2.43 -23.56 11.37
CA ASN A 86 3.35 -22.85 10.48
C ASN A 86 4.21 -21.82 11.25
N ALA A 87 4.10 -21.79 12.58
CA ALA A 87 4.82 -20.87 13.46
C ALA A 87 6.23 -21.33 13.83
N THR A 88 6.71 -22.45 13.27
CA THR A 88 7.97 -23.07 13.69
C THR A 88 9.23 -22.39 13.18
N ASN A 89 9.14 -21.33 12.34
CA ASN A 89 10.27 -20.45 11.98
C ASN A 89 9.85 -19.18 11.18
N THR A 90 8.57 -18.80 11.17
CA THR A 90 8.10 -17.71 10.30
C THR A 90 8.03 -16.38 11.03
N THR A 91 8.96 -15.48 10.71
CA THR A 91 8.86 -14.05 11.03
C THR A 91 7.47 -13.54 10.64
N PRO A 92 6.78 -12.72 11.45
CA PRO A 92 5.48 -12.18 11.07
C PRO A 92 5.59 -11.45 9.73
N ALA A 93 4.74 -11.81 8.77
CA ALA A 93 4.73 -11.17 7.45
C ALA A 93 4.58 -9.66 7.60
N HIS A 94 5.55 -8.90 7.10
CA HIS A 94 5.47 -7.46 7.04
C HIS A 94 4.64 -7.07 5.83
N PHE A 95 3.67 -6.17 6.01
CA PHE A 95 2.84 -5.72 4.92
C PHE A 95 2.47 -4.24 5.05
N SER A 96 2.06 -3.65 3.93
CA SER A 96 1.47 -2.32 3.90
C SER A 96 0.43 -2.22 2.79
N LEU A 97 -0.72 -1.63 3.11
CA LEU A 97 -1.84 -1.45 2.19
C LEU A 97 -1.94 0.02 1.77
N SER A 98 -2.23 0.26 0.49
CA SER A 98 -2.69 1.57 0.01
C SER A 98 -3.77 1.42 -1.06
N HIS A 99 -4.54 2.49 -1.26
CA HIS A 99 -5.56 2.57 -2.29
C HIS A 99 -5.63 4.01 -2.84
N SER A 100 -5.97 4.19 -4.10
CA SER A 100 -6.27 5.51 -4.65
C SER A 100 -7.13 5.37 -5.91
N ARG A 101 -8.31 5.99 -5.92
CA ARG A 101 -9.29 6.03 -7.03
C ARG A 101 -9.54 4.66 -7.69
N GLY A 102 -9.80 3.64 -6.88
CA GLY A 102 -10.07 2.28 -7.31
C GLY A 102 -8.83 1.40 -7.40
N TRP A 103 -7.63 1.95 -7.54
CA TRP A 103 -6.42 1.14 -7.37
C TRP A 103 -6.27 0.72 -5.92
N VAL A 104 -5.91 -0.54 -5.69
CA VAL A 104 -5.59 -1.09 -4.37
C VAL A 104 -4.29 -1.85 -4.50
N ALA A 105 -3.39 -1.63 -3.54
CA ALA A 105 -2.09 -2.28 -3.51
C ALA A 105 -1.77 -2.86 -2.13
N CYS A 106 -1.11 -4.01 -2.12
CA CYS A 106 -0.57 -4.66 -0.94
C CYS A 106 0.91 -4.97 -1.17
N ALA A 107 1.79 -4.34 -0.40
CA ALA A 107 3.18 -4.72 -0.30
C ALA A 107 3.36 -5.79 0.78
N VAL A 108 4.22 -6.78 0.55
CA VAL A 108 4.56 -7.82 1.52
C VAL A 108 6.05 -8.15 1.48
N SER A 109 6.65 -8.44 2.64
CA SER A 109 8.02 -8.95 2.80
C SER A 109 8.09 -9.89 4.02
N GLY A 110 8.91 -10.94 3.93
CA GLY A 110 9.22 -11.82 5.06
C GLY A 110 10.33 -11.29 5.97
N ASP A 111 11.07 -10.28 5.52
CA ASP A 111 12.37 -9.92 6.11
C ASP A 111 12.41 -8.53 6.73
N THR A 112 11.57 -7.59 6.26
CA THR A 112 11.68 -6.19 6.68
C THR A 112 10.33 -5.46 6.70
N ALA A 113 10.19 -4.53 7.65
CA ALA A 113 9.00 -3.67 7.75
C ALA A 113 8.84 -2.79 6.51
N LEU A 114 7.59 -2.57 6.10
CA LEU A 114 7.23 -1.85 4.88
C LEU A 114 6.22 -0.73 5.17
N GLY A 115 6.31 0.33 4.36
CA GLY A 115 5.28 1.35 4.21
C GLY A 115 5.04 1.61 2.73
N LEU A 116 3.81 1.40 2.25
CA LEU A 116 3.45 1.58 0.85
C LEU A 116 2.44 2.71 0.73
N ASP A 117 2.65 3.58 -0.25
CA ASP A 117 1.61 4.46 -0.72
C ASP A 117 1.48 4.49 -2.25
N ILE A 118 0.25 4.72 -2.72
CA ILE A 118 -0.09 4.87 -4.13
C ILE A 118 -1.05 6.05 -4.27
N GLU A 119 -0.86 6.86 -5.29
CA GLU A 119 -1.74 7.99 -5.60
C GLU A 119 -2.02 8.11 -7.09
N THR A 120 -3.30 8.16 -7.45
CA THR A 120 -3.71 8.45 -8.82
C THR A 120 -3.58 9.96 -9.05
N LEU A 121 -2.79 10.34 -10.04
CA LEU A 121 -2.60 11.73 -10.44
C LEU A 121 -3.93 12.31 -10.92
N ASP A 122 -4.28 13.47 -10.36
CA ASP A 122 -5.47 14.22 -10.72
C ASP A 122 -5.06 15.66 -11.06
N ALA A 123 -5.07 15.99 -12.35
CA ALA A 123 -4.69 17.31 -12.84
C ALA A 123 -5.76 18.38 -12.58
N GLU A 124 -6.98 17.99 -12.18
CA GLU A 124 -8.06 18.94 -11.87
C GLU A 124 -7.94 19.48 -10.43
N ARG A 125 -7.09 18.87 -9.60
CA ARG A 125 -6.84 19.30 -8.21
C ARG A 125 -5.90 20.49 -8.18
N ASP A 126 -6.21 21.45 -7.30
CA ASP A 126 -5.27 22.51 -6.92
C ASP A 126 -4.18 21.93 -6.00
N VAL A 127 -3.20 21.28 -6.62
CA VAL A 127 -2.05 20.64 -5.93
C VAL A 127 -1.18 21.65 -5.21
N GLU A 128 -1.18 22.93 -5.63
CA GLU A 128 -0.41 23.98 -4.96
C GLU A 128 -1.07 24.41 -3.66
N ALA A 129 -2.40 24.58 -3.65
CA ALA A 129 -3.15 24.85 -2.42
C ALA A 129 -3.06 23.71 -1.42
N ILE A 130 -3.19 22.46 -1.88
CA ILE A 130 -3.02 21.29 -1.01
C ILE A 130 -1.58 21.21 -0.51
N GLY A 131 -0.60 21.46 -1.37
CA GLY A 131 0.81 21.49 -1.02
C GLY A 131 1.11 22.49 0.10
N ARG A 132 0.61 23.73 -0.01
CA ARG A 132 0.78 24.76 1.04
C ARG A 132 0.22 24.35 2.41
N ALA A 133 -0.80 23.50 2.45
CA ALA A 133 -1.40 23.05 3.71
C ALA A 133 -0.70 21.82 4.31
N ALA A 134 0.03 21.05 3.51
CA ALA A 134 0.59 19.74 3.92
C ALA A 134 2.12 19.68 3.91
N PHE A 135 2.78 20.56 3.18
CA PHE A 135 4.22 20.59 2.98
C PHE A 135 4.86 21.73 3.75
N SER A 136 6.16 21.62 4.00
CA SER A 136 6.95 22.71 4.55
C SER A 136 6.99 23.90 3.57
N GLU A 137 7.40 25.05 4.06
CA GLU A 137 7.58 26.24 3.21
C GLU A 137 8.59 25.97 2.08
N ALA A 138 9.71 25.30 2.40
CA ALA A 138 10.73 24.95 1.41
C ALA A 138 10.20 23.97 0.34
N GLU A 139 9.44 22.95 0.73
CA GLU A 139 8.81 22.01 -0.19
C GLU A 139 7.75 22.69 -1.08
N SER A 140 6.95 23.58 -0.48
CA SER A 140 5.91 24.35 -1.18
C SER A 140 6.52 25.32 -2.20
N ASN A 141 7.58 26.03 -1.82
CA ASN A 141 8.33 26.92 -2.71
C ASN A 141 8.99 26.13 -3.84
N TRP A 142 9.58 24.97 -3.52
CA TRP A 142 10.14 24.08 -4.53
C TRP A 142 9.06 23.62 -5.52
N LEU A 143 7.90 23.15 -5.05
CA LEU A 143 6.79 22.71 -5.90
C LEU A 143 6.28 23.85 -6.79
N SER A 144 6.12 25.05 -6.22
CA SER A 144 5.68 26.26 -6.94
C SER A 144 6.66 26.66 -8.05
N SER A 145 7.95 26.37 -7.89
CA SER A 145 9.00 26.63 -8.86
C SER A 145 9.03 25.64 -10.04
N ARG A 146 8.29 24.53 -9.96
CA ARG A 146 8.28 23.50 -11.00
C ARG A 146 7.51 23.96 -12.25
N PRO A 147 7.91 23.50 -13.46
CA PRO A 147 7.12 23.71 -14.66
C PRO A 147 5.70 23.20 -14.48
N ALA A 148 4.70 23.90 -15.03
CA ALA A 148 3.29 23.55 -14.86
C ALA A 148 2.97 22.10 -15.26
N GLY A 149 3.63 21.57 -16.30
CA GLY A 149 3.46 20.17 -16.73
C GLY A 149 3.99 19.11 -15.75
N ASP A 150 4.92 19.47 -14.88
CA ASP A 150 5.53 18.55 -13.91
C ASP A 150 4.89 18.66 -12.52
N LYS A 151 4.30 19.82 -12.18
CA LYS A 151 3.78 20.14 -10.83
C LYS A 151 2.90 19.04 -10.25
N VAL A 152 1.92 18.54 -11.02
CA VAL A 152 0.98 17.51 -10.55
C VAL A 152 1.72 16.21 -10.22
N ALA A 153 2.58 15.73 -11.11
CA ALA A 153 3.33 14.50 -10.89
C ALA A 153 4.31 14.62 -9.71
N ASP A 154 4.94 15.78 -9.57
CA ASP A 154 5.88 16.08 -8.49
C ASP A 154 5.17 16.17 -7.13
N PHE A 155 3.99 16.83 -7.09
CA PHE A 155 3.13 16.86 -5.90
C PHE A 155 2.78 15.45 -5.43
N TYR A 156 2.23 14.62 -6.33
CA TYR A 156 1.78 13.27 -5.95
C TYR A 156 2.93 12.35 -5.58
N THR A 157 4.10 12.50 -6.20
CA THR A 157 5.29 11.74 -5.81
C THR A 157 5.76 12.13 -4.41
N MET A 158 5.77 13.42 -4.08
CA MET A 158 6.13 13.93 -2.75
C MET A 158 5.10 13.54 -1.69
N TRP A 159 3.81 13.59 -2.02
CA TRP A 159 2.72 13.14 -1.15
C TRP A 159 2.84 11.66 -0.82
N SER A 160 2.87 10.81 -1.86
CA SER A 160 3.02 9.35 -1.72
C SER A 160 4.27 8.99 -0.92
N SER A 161 5.34 9.75 -1.11
CA SER A 161 6.57 9.62 -0.35
C SER A 161 6.38 9.82 1.16
N LYS A 162 5.74 10.92 1.57
CA LYS A 162 5.52 11.23 2.99
C LYS A 162 4.58 10.23 3.64
N GLU A 163 3.52 9.82 2.94
CA GLU A 163 2.56 8.82 3.41
C GLU A 163 3.18 7.41 3.54
N ALA A 164 4.01 7.00 2.58
CA ALA A 164 4.71 5.72 2.65
C ALA A 164 5.67 5.67 3.85
N LEU A 165 6.40 6.76 4.12
CA LEU A 165 7.26 6.84 5.29
C LEU A 165 6.46 6.83 6.59
N PHE A 166 5.36 7.60 6.66
CA PHE A 166 4.46 7.61 7.81
C PHE A 166 3.93 6.20 8.13
N LYS A 167 3.52 5.45 7.10
CA LYS A 167 3.06 4.06 7.24
C LYS A 167 4.17 3.13 7.74
N LEU A 168 5.39 3.26 7.23
CA LEU A 168 6.55 2.48 7.69
C LEU A 168 6.86 2.74 9.17
N MET A 169 6.82 4.01 9.59
CA MET A 169 7.12 4.40 10.97
C MET A 169 6.02 3.94 11.92
N SER A 170 4.76 4.11 11.53
CA SER A 170 3.60 3.61 12.26
C SER A 170 3.61 2.09 12.45
N ALA A 171 4.03 1.34 11.41
CA ALA A 171 4.16 -0.12 11.48
C ALA A 171 5.25 -0.58 12.46
N GLN A 172 6.26 0.26 12.71
CA GLN A 172 7.34 0.01 13.66
C GLN A 172 7.10 0.67 15.02
N GLU A 173 5.94 1.30 15.24
CA GLU A 173 5.63 2.10 16.43
C GLU A 173 6.68 3.20 16.72
N ARG A 174 7.29 3.75 15.66
CA ARG A 174 8.28 4.84 15.73
C ARG A 174 7.64 6.18 15.37
N ALA A 175 8.19 7.25 15.93
CA ALA A 175 7.86 8.61 15.48
C ALA A 175 8.32 8.81 14.03
N THR A 176 7.52 9.53 13.24
CA THR A 176 7.90 9.88 11.87
C THR A 176 8.99 10.96 11.93
N PRO A 177 10.12 10.81 11.19
CA PRO A 177 11.12 11.87 11.09
C PRO A 177 10.49 13.19 10.64
N SER A 178 11.09 14.33 11.02
CA SER A 178 10.56 15.62 10.60
C SER A 178 10.56 15.74 9.07
N LEU A 179 9.47 16.27 8.52
CA LEU A 179 9.24 16.35 7.08
C LEU A 179 10.35 17.11 6.32
N GLU A 180 11.00 18.07 6.98
CA GLU A 180 12.13 18.84 6.43
C GLU A 180 13.36 17.99 6.10
N GLN A 181 13.52 16.82 6.72
CA GLN A 181 14.63 15.90 6.47
C GLN A 181 14.35 14.90 5.33
N VAL A 182 13.11 14.88 4.84
CA VAL A 182 12.54 13.72 4.12
C VAL A 182 12.39 13.98 2.62
N ALA A 183 12.17 15.23 2.19
CA ALA A 183 12.21 15.58 0.77
C ALA A 183 12.54 17.06 0.54
N VAL A 184 13.71 17.35 -0.04
CA VAL A 184 13.88 18.55 -0.87
C VAL A 184 13.88 18.05 -2.32
N GLY A 185 12.70 18.08 -2.94
CA GLY A 185 12.47 17.65 -4.33
C GLY A 185 11.67 16.35 -4.50
N VAL A 186 11.66 15.79 -5.72
CA VAL A 186 10.78 14.69 -6.15
C VAL A 186 11.07 13.34 -5.47
N ARG A 187 12.30 13.11 -4.98
CA ARG A 187 12.73 11.81 -4.43
C ARG A 187 13.07 11.93 -2.97
N LEU A 188 12.38 11.16 -2.13
CA LEU A 188 12.88 10.76 -0.82
C LEU A 188 14.31 10.26 -0.95
N ARG A 189 15.24 10.90 -0.26
CA ARG A 189 16.56 10.32 -0.04
C ARG A 189 16.41 9.29 1.08
N SER A 190 16.88 8.07 0.88
CA SER A 190 16.91 7.07 1.96
C SER A 190 17.61 7.67 3.18
N GLY A 191 17.06 7.41 4.38
CA GLY A 191 17.68 7.78 5.65
C GLY A 191 18.60 6.68 6.18
N PRO A 192 19.18 6.88 7.38
CA PRO A 192 20.02 5.88 8.04
C PRO A 192 19.32 4.54 8.32
N ASP A 193 18.02 4.59 8.68
CA ASP A 193 17.23 3.43 9.11
C ASP A 193 16.00 3.15 8.23
N TRP A 194 15.95 3.75 7.04
CA TRP A 194 14.86 3.52 6.10
C TRP A 194 15.29 3.82 4.68
N HIS A 195 14.72 3.09 3.74
CA HIS A 195 14.98 3.21 2.32
C HIS A 195 13.69 3.48 1.57
N ALA A 196 13.78 4.23 0.46
CA ALA A 196 12.63 4.52 -0.37
C ALA A 196 12.90 4.15 -1.83
N ARG A 197 11.87 3.65 -2.50
CA ARG A 197 11.82 3.47 -3.95
C ARG A 197 10.53 4.10 -4.45
N THR A 198 10.65 4.98 -5.44
CA THR A 198 9.51 5.68 -6.05
C THR A 198 9.34 5.26 -7.49
N TRP A 199 8.09 5.22 -7.94
CA TRP A 199 7.72 4.92 -9.32
C TRP A 199 6.55 5.81 -9.72
N SER A 200 6.51 6.18 -11.00
CA SER A 200 5.35 6.80 -11.63
C SER A 200 5.08 6.05 -12.92
N THR A 201 3.88 5.48 -13.05
CA THR A 201 3.47 4.72 -14.25
C THR A 201 1.96 4.87 -14.44
N GLN A 202 1.53 5.11 -15.68
CA GLN A 202 0.10 5.13 -16.06
C GLN A 202 -0.77 6.06 -15.18
N GLY A 203 -0.23 7.23 -14.80
CA GLY A 203 -0.95 8.18 -13.94
C GLY A 203 -1.04 7.77 -12.48
N LEU A 204 -0.23 6.81 -12.02
CA LEU A 204 -0.15 6.39 -10.62
C LEU A 204 1.27 6.67 -10.08
N ALA A 205 1.36 7.55 -9.09
CA ALA A 205 2.54 7.69 -8.24
C ALA A 205 2.53 6.59 -7.18
N MET A 206 3.70 6.02 -6.89
CA MET A 206 3.85 4.93 -5.94
C MET A 206 5.17 5.06 -5.20
N THR A 207 5.12 4.93 -3.88
CA THR A 207 6.32 4.90 -3.04
C THR A 207 6.29 3.71 -2.11
N LEU A 208 7.37 2.93 -2.09
CA LEU A 208 7.63 1.93 -1.07
C LEU A 208 8.79 2.40 -0.18
N CYS A 209 8.52 2.50 1.11
CA CYS A 209 9.51 2.63 2.17
C CYS A 209 9.74 1.29 2.84
N SER A 210 10.99 0.97 3.18
CA SER A 210 11.37 -0.23 3.94
C SER A 210 12.37 0.13 5.03
N ARG A 211 12.43 -0.67 6.12
CA ARG A 211 13.46 -0.50 7.15
C ARG A 211 14.84 -0.84 6.59
N ASP A 212 14.96 -2.02 5.98
CA ASP A 212 16.21 -2.51 5.42
C ASP A 212 16.26 -2.31 3.91
N ARG A 213 17.46 -2.20 3.35
CA ARG A 213 17.64 -1.99 1.92
C ARG A 213 17.20 -3.24 1.15
N LEU A 214 16.09 -3.13 0.44
CA LEU A 214 15.61 -4.20 -0.43
C LEU A 214 16.59 -4.45 -1.57
N GLN A 215 16.84 -5.71 -1.89
CA GLN A 215 17.57 -6.11 -3.10
C GLN A 215 16.67 -5.89 -4.32
N SER A 216 15.47 -6.47 -4.28
CA SER A 216 14.49 -6.45 -5.36
C SER A 216 13.10 -6.06 -4.85
N VAL A 217 12.31 -5.48 -5.77
CA VAL A 217 10.88 -5.24 -5.55
C VAL A 217 10.14 -5.68 -6.79
N ALA A 218 9.37 -6.76 -6.70
CA ALA A 218 8.45 -7.17 -7.75
C ALA A 218 7.17 -6.34 -7.64
N ARG A 219 6.69 -5.80 -8.77
CA ARG A 219 5.45 -5.02 -8.84
C ARG A 219 4.55 -5.68 -9.86
N ILE A 220 3.43 -6.22 -9.42
CA ILE A 220 2.59 -7.09 -10.23
C ILE A 220 1.17 -6.55 -10.22
N CYS A 221 0.70 -6.14 -11.40
CA CYS A 221 -0.71 -5.84 -11.60
C CYS A 221 -1.44 -7.15 -11.84
N LEU A 222 -2.33 -7.50 -10.92
CA LEU A 222 -3.18 -8.67 -11.01
C LEU A 222 -4.40 -8.34 -11.87
N HIS A 223 -4.82 -9.32 -12.65
CA HIS A 223 -6.00 -9.25 -13.50
C HIS A 223 -6.97 -10.39 -13.19
N GLY A 224 -8.23 -10.24 -13.58
CA GLY A 224 -9.27 -11.24 -13.30
C GLY A 224 -9.68 -11.26 -11.83
N ASP A 225 -10.73 -12.01 -11.54
CA ASP A 225 -11.59 -11.63 -10.40
C ASP A 225 -11.39 -12.50 -9.16
N THR A 226 -10.48 -13.48 -9.18
CA THR A 226 -10.31 -14.45 -8.10
C THR A 226 -8.85 -14.66 -7.69
N PRO A 227 -8.58 -14.99 -6.40
CA PRO A 227 -7.26 -15.43 -5.97
C PRO A 227 -6.70 -16.62 -6.76
N SER A 228 -7.54 -17.53 -7.25
CA SER A 228 -7.11 -18.64 -8.11
C SER A 228 -6.59 -18.15 -9.48
N ALA A 229 -7.24 -17.17 -10.10
CA ALA A 229 -6.77 -16.54 -11.33
C ALA A 229 -5.47 -15.77 -11.10
N TRP A 230 -5.32 -15.12 -9.94
CA TRP A 230 -4.08 -14.43 -9.57
C TRP A 230 -2.93 -15.40 -9.35
N SER A 231 -3.15 -16.55 -8.71
CA SER A 231 -2.12 -17.59 -8.55
C SER A 231 -1.53 -18.06 -9.88
N GLN A 232 -2.37 -18.19 -10.92
CA GLN A 232 -1.92 -18.59 -12.26
C GLN A 232 -1.00 -17.54 -12.90
N GLN A 233 -1.24 -16.25 -12.65
CA GLN A 233 -0.39 -15.16 -13.15
C GLN A 233 0.96 -15.07 -12.46
N LEU A 234 1.04 -15.50 -11.20
CA LEU A 234 2.26 -15.41 -10.41
C LEU A 234 3.18 -16.64 -10.57
N GLY A 235 2.73 -17.66 -11.28
CA GLY A 235 3.43 -18.95 -11.38
C GLY A 235 3.46 -19.73 -10.06
N SER A 236 3.63 -21.05 -10.17
CA SER A 236 4.02 -21.91 -9.05
C SER A 236 5.49 -21.67 -8.73
N HIS A 237 5.75 -20.97 -7.62
CA HIS A 237 7.06 -20.90 -6.99
C HIS A 237 7.10 -21.86 -5.82
#